data_AF-A0A8T2IIW0-F1
#
_entry.id   AF-A0A8T2IIW0-F1
#
_cell.length_a   1.000
_cell.length_b   1.000
_cell.length_c   1.000
_cell.angle_alpha   90.00
_cell.angle_beta   90.00
_cell.angle_gamma   90.00
#
_symmetry.space_group_name_H-M   'P 1'
#
loop_
_entity.id
_entity.type
_entity.pdbx_description
1 polymer ?
#
loop_
_entity_poly.entity_id
_entity_poly.type
_entity_poly.pdbx_seq_one_letter_code
_entity_poly.pdbx_strand_id
1 'polypeptide(L)' 'MVLCYLIRFLQVFVQPANVTITKMDVSNLAMVMAPNCLRCESDDPRIIFENTRKEMSFIRVLIQHLDTSFMEAVL' A
#
# COMPACT_ATOMS: atom_id res chain seq x y z
N MET A 1 -9.20 4.09 11.20
CA MET A 1 -9.53 5.24 10.33
C MET A 1 -8.32 5.69 9.50
N VAL A 2 -7.15 5.94 10.10
CA VAL A 2 -5.95 6.41 9.36
C VAL A 2 -5.53 5.47 8.22
N LEU A 3 -5.38 4.16 8.49
CA LEU A 3 -4.98 3.20 7.45
C LEU A 3 -6.00 3.15 6.30
N CYS A 4 -7.30 3.07 6.61
CA CYS A 4 -8.34 3.04 5.59
C CYS A 4 -8.35 4.32 4.72
N TYR A 5 -8.07 5.48 5.32
CA TYR A 5 -7.93 6.74 4.59
C TYR A 5 -6.75 6.69 3.62
N LEU A 6 -5.59 6.23 4.11
CA LEU A 6 -4.40 6.04 3.29
C LEU A 6 -4.66 5.05 2.14
N ILE A 7 -5.26 3.89 2.42
CA ILE A 7 -5.57 2.90 1.38
C ILE A 7 -6.56 3.48 0.35
N ARG A 8 -7.59 4.23 0.78
CA ARG A 8 -8.51 4.93 -0.13
C ARG A 8 -7.78 5.91 -1.03
N PHE A 9 -6.88 6.72 -0.48
CA PHE A 9 -6.05 7.65 -1.26
C PHE A 9 -5.19 6.90 -2.29
N LEU A 10 -4.52 5.83 -1.88
CA LEU A 10 -3.71 5.01 -2.78
C LEU A 10 -4.55 4.36 -3.89
N GLN A 11 -5.77 3.91 -3.58
CA GLN A 11 -6.73 3.38 -4.56
C GLN A 11 -7.11 4.39 -5.64
N VAL A 12 -7.26 5.67 -5.28
CA VAL A 12 -7.46 6.75 -6.25
C VAL A 12 -6.17 6.97 -7.07
N PHE A 13 -5.01 6.94 -6.43
CA PHE A 13 -3.73 7.19 -7.10
C PHE A 13 -3.35 6.12 -8.14
N VAL A 14 -3.76 4.85 -7.91
CA VAL A 14 -3.55 3.76 -8.88
C VAL A 14 -4.59 3.72 -10.00
N GLN A 15 -5.54 4.66 -10.06
CA GLN A 15 -6.48 4.71 -11.19
C GLN A 15 -5.72 4.95 -12.51
N PRO A 16 -6.14 4.33 -13.63
CA PRO A 16 -5.41 4.41 -14.90
C PRO A 16 -5.11 5.85 -15.36
N ALA A 17 -6.03 6.78 -15.14
CA ALA A 17 -5.86 8.20 -15.48
C ALA A 17 -4.69 8.86 -14.75
N ASN A 18 -4.41 8.44 -13.52
CA ASN A 18 -3.31 8.96 -12.72
C ASN A 18 -2.01 8.22 -13.04
N VAL A 19 -2.06 6.89 -13.17
CA VAL A 19 -0.88 6.05 -13.48
C VAL A 19 -0.25 6.43 -14.81
N THR A 20 -1.03 6.84 -15.81
CA THR A 20 -0.49 7.29 -17.11
C THR A 20 0.39 8.53 -16.98
N ILE A 21 0.15 9.38 -15.98
CA ILE A 21 0.92 10.60 -15.71
C ILE A 21 2.03 10.32 -14.69
N THR A 22 1.69 9.75 -13.53
CA THR A 22 2.60 9.56 -12.39
C THR A 22 3.59 8.42 -12.59
N LYS A 23 3.25 7.45 -13.46
CA LYS A 23 3.97 6.18 -13.66
C LYS A 23 4.05 5.29 -12.41
N MET A 24 3.25 5.58 -11.39
CA MET A 24 3.22 4.83 -10.14
C MET A 24 2.06 3.85 -10.17
N ASP A 25 2.33 2.62 -10.61
CA ASP A 25 1.35 1.54 -10.53
C ASP A 25 1.20 1.00 -9.08
N VAL A 26 0.29 0.04 -8.90
CA VAL A 26 0.04 -0.56 -7.58
C VAL A 26 1.28 -1.23 -6.98
N SER A 27 2.16 -1.80 -7.82
CA SER A 27 3.36 -2.48 -7.36
C SER A 27 4.40 -1.47 -6.85
N ASN A 28 4.58 -0.37 -7.59
CA ASN A 28 5.46 0.74 -7.23
C ASN A 28 4.99 1.41 -5.93
N LEU A 29 3.69 1.67 -5.79
CA LEU A 29 3.15 2.24 -4.55
C LEU A 29 3.28 1.27 -3.37
N ALA A 30 2.98 -0.01 -3.55
CA ALA A 30 3.12 -0.98 -2.48
C ALA A 30 4.57 -1.12 -1.99
N MET A 31 5.54 -1.07 -2.91
CA MET A 31 6.96 -1.09 -2.57
C MET A 31 7.36 0.10 -1.70
N VAL A 32 6.91 1.31 -2.04
CA VAL A 32 7.26 2.52 -1.28
C VAL A 32 6.48 2.63 0.04
N MET A 33 5.23 2.15 0.08
CA MET A 33 4.36 2.30 1.25
C MET A 33 4.54 1.21 2.30
N ALA A 34 4.95 -0.01 1.91
CA ALA A 34 5.20 -1.11 2.84
C ALA A 34 6.08 -0.73 4.05
N PRO A 35 7.29 -0.17 3.89
CA PRO A 35 8.15 0.16 5.03
C PRO A 35 7.62 1.33 5.90
N ASN A 36 6.66 2.10 5.40
CA ASN A 36 6.01 3.19 6.14
C ASN A 36 4.83 2.70 6.98
N CYS A 37 4.20 1.59 6.57
CA CYS A 37 3.02 1.03 7.22
C CYS A 37 3.36 -0.16 8.13
N LEU A 38 4.42 -0.90 7.80
CA LEU A 38 4.83 -2.12 8.47
C LEU A 38 6.32 -2.04 8.77
N ARG A 39 6.71 -2.57 9.94
CA ARG A 39 8.11 -2.65 10.35
C ARG A 39 8.35 -4.02 10.95
N CYS A 40 9.31 -4.75 10.38
CA CYS A 40 9.82 -5.97 10.97
C CYS A 40 10.62 -5.64 12.24
N GLU A 41 10.32 -6.30 13.36
CA GLU A 41 11.02 -6.14 14.65
C GLU A 41 12.26 -7.05 14.79
N SER A 42 12.52 -7.90 13.80
CA SER A 42 13.67 -8.80 13.80
C SER A 42 14.94 -8.05 13.42
N ASP A 43 16.04 -8.35 14.10
CA ASP A 43 17.39 -7.90 13.73
C ASP A 43 18.09 -8.86 12.76
N ASP A 44 17.58 -10.08 12.53
CA ASP A 44 18.14 -11.03 11.55
C ASP A 44 17.86 -10.55 10.11
N PRO A 45 18.89 -10.25 9.30
CA PRO A 45 18.74 -9.77 7.92
C PRO A 45 17.94 -10.71 7.01
N ARG A 46 17.99 -12.02 7.27
CA ARG A 46 17.26 -13.01 6.45
C ARG A 46 15.76 -12.89 6.69
N ILE A 47 15.37 -12.75 7.95
CA ILE A 47 13.97 -12.56 8.34
C ILE A 47 13.45 -11.22 7.83
N ILE A 48 14.26 -10.16 7.96
CA ILE A 48 13.92 -8.83 7.43
C ILE A 48 13.64 -8.93 5.92
N PHE A 49 14.55 -9.52 5.14
CA PHE A 49 14.42 -9.63 3.69
C PHE A 49 13.19 -10.44 3.26
N GLU A 50 12.91 -11.56 3.93
CA GLU A 50 11.69 -12.33 3.68
C GLU A 50 10.43 -11.53 3.99
N ASN A 51 10.42 -10.79 5.09
CA ASN A 51 9.27 -10.00 5.50
C ASN A 51 9.06 -8.79 4.60
N THR A 52 10.10 -8.14 4.08
CA THR A 52 9.94 -7.03 3.13
C THR A 52 9.06 -7.44 1.94
N ARG A 53 9.25 -8.66 1.41
CA ARG A 53 8.41 -9.19 0.31
C ARG A 53 6.96 -9.39 0.74
N LYS A 54 6.73 -9.91 1.95
CA LYS A 54 5.38 -10.14 2.49
C LYS A 54 4.66 -8.83 2.76
N GLU A 55 5.36 -7.83 3.31
CA GLU A 55 4.85 -6.48 3.60
C GLU A 55 4.41 -5.77 2.32
N MET A 56 5.25 -5.79 1.26
CA MET A 56 4.88 -5.26 -0.06
C MET A 56 3.63 -5.95 -0.61
N SER A 57 3.58 -7.28 -0.55
CA SER A 57 2.42 -8.05 -1.02
C SER A 57 1.16 -7.70 -0.24
N PHE A 58 1.27 -7.53 1.08
CA PHE A 58 0.15 -7.17 1.93
C PHE A 58 -0.43 -5.79 1.58
N ILE A 59 0.41 -4.76 1.44
CA ILE A 59 -0.06 -3.43 1.02
C ILE A 59 -0.72 -3.48 -0.36
N ARG A 60 -0.12 -4.20 -1.31
CA ARG A 60 -0.72 -4.38 -2.64
C ARG A 60 -2.12 -5.00 -2.56
N VAL A 61 -2.30 -6.05 -1.75
CA VAL A 61 -3.60 -6.69 -1.53
C VAL A 61 -4.60 -5.71 -0.92
N LEU A 62 -4.20 -4.89 0.05
CA LEU A 62 -5.07 -3.86 0.62
C LEU A 62 -5.52 -2.85 -0.43
N ILE A 63 -4.60 -2.34 -1.26
CA ILE A 63 -4.95 -1.39 -2.32
C ILE A 63 -5.93 -2.05 -3.33
N GLN A 64 -5.72 -3.30 -3.70
CA GLN A 64 -6.55 -3.95 -4.73
C GLN A 64 -7.92 -4.42 -4.23
N HIS A 65 -8.03 -4.80 -2.95
CA HIS A 65 -9.17 -5.60 -2.47
C HIS A 65 -9.85 -5.08 -1.21
N LEU A 66 -9.23 -4.16 -0.47
CA LEU A 66 -9.90 -3.59 0.71
C LEU A 66 -11.05 -2.69 0.25
N ASP A 67 -12.26 -3.00 0.68
CA ASP A 67 -13.39 -2.10 0.53
C ASP A 67 -13.18 -0.89 1.45
N THR A 68 -13.09 0.29 0.84
CA THR A 68 -12.92 1.58 1.52
C THR A 68 -14.09 2.54 1.22
N SER A 69 -15.20 2.03 0.69
CA SER A 69 -16.40 2.83 0.35
C SER A 69 -16.91 3.67 1.52
N PHE A 70 -16.81 3.15 2.75
CA PHE A 70 -17.18 3.87 3.96
C PHE A 70 -16.35 5.16 4.21
N MET A 71 -15.24 5.37 3.49
CA MET A 71 -14.44 6.60 3.58
C MET A 71 -14.92 7.72 2.65
N GLU A 72 -15.87 7.46 1.74
CA GLU A 72 -16.40 8.49 0.83
C GLU A 72 -17.13 9.63 1.55
N ALA A 73 -17.68 9.37 2.74
CA ALA A 73 -18.33 10.39 3.55
C ALA A 73 -17.34 11.27 4.36
N VAL A 74 -16.04 10.96 4.32
CA VAL A 74 -14.99 11.64 5.10
C VAL A 74 -14.12 12.54 4.20
N LEU A 75 -14.20 12.38 2.88
CA LEU A 75 -13.48 13.13 1.85
C LEU A 75 -14.38 14.20 1.22
#